data_AF-K3WGC2-F1
#
_entry.id   AF-K3WGC2-F1
#
_cell.length_a   1.000
_cell.length_b   1.000
_cell.length_c   1.000
_cell.angle_alpha   90.00
_cell.angle_beta   90.00
_cell.angle_gamma   90.00
#
_symmetry.space_group_name_H-M   'P 1'
#
loop_
_entity.id
_entity.type
_entity.pdbx_description
1 polymer ?
#
loop_
_entity_poly.entity_id
_entity_poly.type
_entity_poly.pdbx_seq_one_letter_code
_entity_poly.pdbx_strand_id
1 'polypeptide(L)'
;MNALGLAAYGSSSEEEEENEQQQHMVVELPVAAAAAAPVTGAEEDAMEAALARAGIPPAAPSSQQQADEEVQERIRKYITVQQERSNQDGGSALNFQGSLCAKKDVNNPYILEKVVEYFGIDELQSNFAPHVFDPHGMPLHEYSDAIALAQKKQDDERLQRQQQQLMAQAQQLSRHLPFVPAKTK
;
A
#
# COMPACT_ATOMS: atom_id res chain seq x y z
N MET A 1 7.70 -25.95 40.92
CA MET A 1 8.00 -26.46 39.57
C MET A 1 6.69 -26.51 38.81
N ASN A 2 6.39 -25.49 38.02
CA ASN A 2 5.26 -25.53 37.08
C ASN A 2 5.85 -25.48 35.68
N ALA A 3 5.62 -26.57 34.95
CA ALA A 3 6.19 -26.86 33.66
C ALA A 3 5.57 -25.99 32.56
N LEU A 4 6.43 -25.66 31.60
CA LEU A 4 6.18 -24.87 30.41
C LEU A 4 4.91 -25.29 29.67
N GLY A 5 4.14 -24.28 29.26
CA GLY A 5 3.03 -24.41 28.33
C GLY A 5 3.53 -24.89 26.97
N LEU A 6 2.97 -26.01 26.54
CA LEU A 6 3.11 -26.60 25.22
C LEU A 6 2.30 -25.72 24.24
N ALA A 7 2.98 -24.86 23.48
CA ALA A 7 2.38 -24.29 22.27
C ALA A 7 2.50 -25.32 21.15
N ALA A 8 1.35 -25.77 20.63
CA ALA A 8 1.29 -26.67 19.49
C ALA A 8 1.77 -25.92 18.24
N TYR A 9 2.99 -26.22 17.79
CA TYR A 9 3.51 -25.75 16.52
C TYR A 9 2.87 -26.59 15.42
N GLY A 10 2.13 -25.94 14.53
CA GLY A 10 1.46 -26.57 13.39
C GLY A 10 2.46 -27.23 12.45
N SER A 11 2.18 -28.49 12.11
CA SER A 11 2.88 -29.27 11.09
C SER A 11 1.87 -30.11 10.33
N SER A 12 2.08 -30.18 9.01
CA SER A 12 1.35 -30.95 7.98
C SER A 12 0.00 -30.33 7.59
N SER A 13 -0.13 -29.60 6.48
CA SER A 13 0.11 -30.02 5.08
C SER A 13 -0.74 -31.24 4.73
N GLU A 14 -2.03 -30.98 4.54
CA GLU A 14 -2.96 -31.82 3.80
C GLU A 14 -3.39 -31.01 2.57
N GLU A 15 -3.11 -31.58 1.40
CA GLU A 15 -3.52 -31.08 0.10
C GLU A 15 -5.01 -31.38 -0.08
N GLU A 16 -5.84 -30.34 -0.13
CA GLU A 16 -7.20 -30.43 -0.67
C GLU A 16 -7.24 -29.61 -1.97
N GLU A 17 -7.31 -30.35 -3.08
CA GLU A 17 -7.65 -29.83 -4.40
C GLU A 17 -9.12 -29.36 -4.37
N GLU A 18 -9.34 -28.05 -4.27
CA GLU A 18 -10.63 -27.45 -4.58
C GLU A 18 -10.56 -26.73 -5.94
N ASN A 19 -11.18 -27.37 -6.91
CA ASN A 19 -11.48 -26.88 -8.24
C ASN A 19 -12.50 -25.74 -8.17
N GLU A 20 -12.04 -24.53 -7.87
CA GLU A 20 -12.86 -23.33 -8.00
C GLU A 20 -12.85 -22.86 -9.46
N GLN A 21 -13.87 -23.30 -10.20
CA GLN A 21 -14.33 -22.62 -11.40
C GLN A 21 -14.67 -21.18 -11.03
N GLN A 22 -13.74 -20.26 -11.27
CA GLN A 22 -14.00 -18.84 -11.24
C GLN A 22 -15.08 -18.53 -12.28
N GLN A 23 -16.32 -18.46 -11.81
CA GLN A 23 -17.41 -17.80 -12.49
C GLN A 23 -17.01 -16.34 -12.64
N HIS A 24 -16.44 -16.02 -13.80
CA HIS A 24 -16.27 -14.68 -14.27
C HIS A 24 -17.68 -14.08 -14.40
N MET A 25 -18.12 -13.35 -13.35
CA MET A 25 -19.35 -12.58 -13.40
C MET A 25 -19.08 -11.39 -14.32
N VAL A 26 -19.23 -11.61 -15.61
CA VAL A 26 -19.36 -10.56 -16.62
C VAL A 26 -20.64 -9.82 -16.23
N VAL A 27 -20.49 -8.67 -15.57
CA VAL A 27 -21.58 -7.71 -15.52
C VAL A 27 -21.69 -7.16 -16.94
N GLU A 28 -22.47 -7.84 -17.78
CA GLU A 28 -23.05 -7.24 -18.97
C GLU A 28 -23.89 -6.06 -18.49
N LEU A 29 -23.32 -4.86 -18.56
CA LEU A 29 -24.13 -3.66 -18.63
C LEU A 29 -24.86 -3.73 -19.98
N PRO A 30 -26.19 -3.76 -20.01
CA PRO A 30 -26.90 -3.67 -21.28
C PRO A 30 -26.56 -2.32 -21.90
N VAL A 31 -25.90 -2.36 -23.06
CA VAL A 31 -25.82 -1.22 -23.98
C VAL A 31 -27.22 -1.04 -24.55
N ALA A 32 -28.11 -0.51 -23.72
CA ALA A 32 -29.32 0.12 -24.20
C ALA A 32 -28.85 1.40 -24.89
N ALA A 33 -28.98 1.41 -26.22
CA ALA A 33 -28.87 2.60 -27.04
C ALA A 33 -29.82 3.66 -26.48
N ALA A 34 -29.30 4.50 -25.58
CA ALA A 34 -29.96 5.70 -25.12
C ALA A 34 -29.89 6.71 -26.25
N ALA A 35 -30.82 6.58 -27.18
CA ALA A 35 -31.23 7.69 -28.03
C ALA A 35 -31.45 8.91 -27.12
N ALA A 36 -30.82 10.02 -27.48
CA ALA A 36 -30.92 11.30 -26.80
C ALA A 36 -32.40 11.67 -26.53
N ALA A 37 -32.87 11.34 -25.34
CA ALA A 37 -34.09 11.88 -24.79
C ALA A 37 -33.73 13.22 -24.13
N PRO A 38 -34.53 14.29 -24.32
CA PRO A 38 -34.25 15.57 -23.71
C PRO A 38 -34.40 15.44 -22.19
N VAL A 39 -33.27 15.47 -21.47
CA VAL A 39 -33.25 15.50 -20.01
C VAL A 39 -33.92 16.79 -19.56
N THR A 40 -35.01 16.66 -18.81
CA THR A 40 -35.75 17.79 -18.25
C THR A 40 -34.96 18.35 -17.06
N GLY A 41 -34.76 19.67 -17.00
CA GLY A 41 -33.90 20.34 -16.00
C GLY A 41 -34.23 20.07 -14.52
N ALA A 42 -35.37 19.46 -14.21
CA ALA A 42 -35.71 19.04 -12.85
C ALA A 42 -34.83 17.88 -12.31
N GLU A 43 -34.28 17.03 -13.18
CA GLU A 43 -33.40 15.93 -12.78
C GLU A 43 -31.96 16.41 -12.52
N GLU A 44 -31.52 17.44 -13.23
CA GLU A 44 -30.22 18.09 -13.03
C GLU A 44 -30.17 18.79 -11.66
N ASP A 45 -31.22 19.52 -11.29
CA ASP A 45 -31.33 20.19 -9.98
C ASP A 45 -31.32 19.20 -8.80
N ALA A 46 -31.97 18.04 -8.96
CA ALA A 46 -32.02 16.99 -7.94
C ALA A 46 -30.64 16.32 -7.75
N MET A 47 -29.92 16.10 -8.85
CA MET A 47 -28.57 15.56 -8.82
C MET A 47 -27.58 16.58 -8.24
N GLU A 48 -27.64 17.85 -8.65
CA GLU A 48 -26.84 18.96 -8.10
C GLU A 48 -27.03 19.10 -6.58
N ALA A 49 -28.28 19.00 -6.10
CA ALA A 49 -28.58 19.03 -4.67
C ALA A 49 -28.01 17.82 -3.90
N ALA A 50 -28.00 16.64 -4.51
CA ALA A 50 -27.39 15.45 -3.94
C ALA A 50 -25.85 15.57 -3.86
N LEU A 51 -25.22 16.14 -4.89
CA LEU A 51 -23.78 16.43 -4.91
C LEU A 51 -23.41 17.49 -3.85
N ALA A 52 -24.20 18.55 -3.73
CA ALA A 52 -24.01 19.59 -2.71
C ALA A 52 -24.13 19.02 -1.29
N ARG A 53 -25.09 18.10 -1.07
CA ARG A 53 -25.24 17.39 0.21
C ARG A 53 -24.04 16.48 0.52
N ALA A 54 -23.38 15.95 -0.51
CA ALA A 54 -22.16 15.16 -0.39
C ALA A 54 -20.88 16.03 -0.24
N GLY A 55 -21.02 17.36 -0.22
CA GLY A 55 -19.88 18.28 -0.10
C GLY A 55 -19.05 18.41 -1.38
N ILE A 56 -19.55 17.89 -2.51
CA ILE A 56 -18.94 18.11 -3.82
C ILE A 56 -19.35 19.53 -4.25
N PRO A 57 -18.40 20.44 -4.53
CA PRO A 57 -18.73 21.78 -4.96
C PRO A 57 -19.57 21.72 -6.25
N PRO A 58 -20.58 22.60 -6.41
CA PRO A 58 -21.37 22.65 -7.62
C PRO A 58 -20.44 22.85 -8.81
N ALA A 59 -20.79 22.29 -9.96
CA ALA A 59 -19.97 22.43 -11.15
C ALA A 59 -19.72 23.93 -11.37
N ALA A 60 -18.45 24.35 -11.37
CA ALA A 60 -18.10 25.76 -11.54
C ALA A 60 -18.87 26.30 -12.76
N PRO A 61 -19.57 27.45 -12.65
CA PRO A 61 -20.56 27.87 -13.64
C PRO A 61 -19.86 28.15 -14.95
N SER A 62 -19.78 27.12 -15.81
CA SER A 62 -19.00 27.00 -17.05
C SER A 62 -18.18 28.24 -17.33
N SER A 63 -17.22 28.55 -16.44
CA SER A 63 -16.61 29.86 -16.47
C SER A 63 -15.69 29.80 -17.65
N GLN A 64 -16.15 30.43 -18.72
CA GLN A 64 -15.55 30.57 -20.03
C GLN A 64 -14.16 31.24 -19.94
N GLN A 65 -13.21 30.66 -19.23
CA GLN A 65 -11.95 30.41 -19.90
C GLN A 65 -12.31 29.42 -20.99
N GLN A 66 -12.83 29.94 -22.11
CA GLN A 66 -12.90 29.20 -23.35
C GLN A 66 -11.49 28.65 -23.48
N ALA A 67 -11.33 27.34 -23.26
CA ALA A 67 -10.07 26.69 -23.54
C ALA A 67 -9.70 27.16 -24.95
N ASP A 68 -8.46 27.61 -25.13
CA ASP A 68 -7.99 28.22 -26.37
C ASP A 68 -8.61 27.51 -27.58
N GLU A 69 -9.31 28.26 -28.44
CA GLU A 69 -10.16 27.71 -29.49
C GLU A 69 -9.35 26.81 -30.43
N GLU A 70 -8.08 27.15 -30.65
CA GLU A 70 -7.12 26.34 -31.39
C GLU A 70 -6.84 24.99 -30.71
N VAL A 71 -6.71 24.98 -29.38
CA VAL A 71 -6.50 23.75 -28.59
C VAL A 71 -7.75 22.88 -28.63
N GLN A 72 -8.94 23.47 -28.53
CA GLN A 72 -10.20 22.73 -28.64
C GLN A 72 -10.37 22.09 -30.02
N GLU A 73 -10.04 22.81 -31.10
CA GLU A 73 -10.08 22.26 -32.46
C GLU A 73 -9.09 21.10 -32.63
N ARG A 74 -7.87 21.22 -32.11
CA ARG A 74 -6.88 20.14 -32.12
C ARG A 74 -7.36 18.90 -31.36
N ILE A 75 -7.97 19.10 -30.20
CA ILE A 75 -8.55 18.01 -29.39
C ILE A 75 -9.69 17.33 -30.15
N ARG A 76 -10.64 18.11 -30.70
CA ARG A 76 -11.75 17.57 -31.50
C ARG A 76 -11.24 16.76 -32.68
N LYS A 77 -10.27 17.32 -33.44
CA LYS A 77 -9.62 16.62 -34.56
C LYS A 77 -8.97 15.32 -34.12
N TYR A 78 -8.23 15.31 -33.01
CA TYR A 78 -7.60 14.11 -32.48
C TYR A 78 -8.63 13.03 -32.12
N ILE A 79 -9.71 13.41 -31.43
CA ILE A 79 -10.79 12.50 -31.05
C ILE A 79 -11.46 11.90 -32.28
N THR A 80 -11.80 12.72 -33.29
CA THR A 80 -12.39 12.24 -34.55
C THR A 80 -11.47 11.22 -35.24
N VAL A 81 -10.18 11.54 -35.40
CA VAL A 81 -9.20 10.64 -36.02
C VAL A 81 -9.04 9.35 -35.22
N GLN A 82 -9.11 9.41 -33.89
CA GLN A 82 -9.00 8.21 -33.05
C GLN A 82 -10.24 7.32 -33.18
N GLN A 83 -11.45 7.89 -33.21
CA GLN A 83 -12.72 7.17 -33.39
C GLN A 83 -12.81 6.50 -34.76
N GLU A 84 -12.40 7.19 -35.82
CA GLU A 84 -12.38 6.63 -37.18
C GLU A 84 -11.44 5.41 -37.29
N ARG A 85 -10.33 5.43 -36.56
CA ARG A 85 -9.35 4.33 -36.52
C ARG A 85 -9.78 3.20 -35.60
N SER A 86 -10.39 3.51 -34.46
CA SER A 86 -10.89 2.49 -33.52
C SER A 86 -12.00 1.64 -34.15
N ASN A 87 -12.82 2.23 -35.02
CA ASN A 87 -13.92 1.54 -35.69
C ASN A 87 -13.45 0.59 -36.81
N GLN A 88 -12.21 0.70 -37.30
CA GLN A 88 -11.68 -0.13 -38.39
C GLN A 88 -10.96 -1.40 -37.90
N ASP A 89 -10.25 -1.34 -36.76
CA ASP A 89 -9.37 -2.42 -36.26
C ASP A 89 -9.86 -3.07 -34.95
N GLY A 90 -11.17 -3.09 -34.70
CA GLY A 90 -11.74 -3.76 -33.52
C GLY A 90 -11.41 -3.07 -32.19
N GLY A 91 -11.26 -1.74 -32.20
CA GLY A 91 -11.22 -0.88 -31.01
C GLY A 91 -9.94 -0.89 -30.17
N SER A 92 -9.05 -1.87 -30.34
CA SER A 92 -7.99 -2.14 -29.34
C SER A 92 -6.55 -1.87 -29.83
N ALA A 93 -6.27 -2.01 -31.12
CA ALA A 93 -4.87 -2.14 -31.60
C ALA A 93 -4.07 -0.83 -31.74
N LEU A 94 -4.72 0.33 -31.89
CA LEU A 94 -4.07 1.58 -32.32
C LEU A 94 -4.07 2.72 -31.29
N ASN A 95 -4.59 2.47 -30.09
CA ASN A 95 -4.43 3.39 -28.98
C ASN A 95 -3.02 3.23 -28.42
N PHE A 96 -2.34 4.33 -28.08
CA PHE A 96 -0.99 4.30 -27.51
C PHE A 96 -0.89 3.27 -26.38
N GLN A 97 -1.91 3.21 -25.51
CA GLN A 97 -2.02 2.24 -24.44
C GLN A 97 -2.07 0.79 -24.94
N GLY A 98 -2.84 0.50 -25.99
CA GLY A 98 -2.92 -0.85 -26.58
C GLY A 98 -1.59 -1.28 -27.20
N SER A 99 -0.93 -0.39 -27.94
CA SER A 99 0.40 -0.63 -28.49
C SER A 99 1.48 -0.77 -27.40
N LEU A 100 1.29 -0.10 -26.26
CA LEU A 100 2.18 -0.17 -25.11
C LEU A 100 2.03 -1.51 -24.37
N CYS A 101 0.80 -1.92 -24.08
CA CYS A 101 0.49 -3.21 -23.45
C CYS A 101 0.81 -4.42 -24.35
N ALA A 102 0.83 -4.26 -25.69
CA ALA A 102 1.25 -5.32 -26.60
C ALA A 102 2.77 -5.63 -26.51
N LYS A 103 3.58 -4.67 -26.01
CA LYS A 103 5.03 -4.86 -25.86
C LYS A 103 5.31 -5.69 -24.61
N LYS A 104 6.04 -6.78 -24.79
CA LYS A 104 6.45 -7.68 -23.69
C LYS A 104 7.28 -6.97 -22.62
N ASP A 105 8.09 -5.98 -23.02
CA ASP A 105 8.96 -5.24 -22.10
C ASP A 105 8.18 -4.39 -21.09
N VAL A 106 6.98 -3.93 -21.46
CA VAL A 106 6.11 -3.15 -20.57
C VAL A 106 5.30 -4.05 -19.63
N ASN A 107 5.00 -5.28 -20.05
CA ASN A 107 4.32 -6.26 -19.21
C ASN A 107 5.24 -6.93 -18.18
N ASN A 108 6.53 -6.59 -18.17
CA ASN A 108 7.44 -7.07 -17.14
C ASN A 108 7.13 -6.35 -15.82
N PRO A 109 6.72 -7.04 -14.73
CA PRO A 109 6.46 -6.37 -13.45
C PRO A 109 7.67 -5.60 -12.91
N TYR A 110 8.90 -5.98 -13.29
CA TYR A 110 10.13 -5.29 -12.90
C TYR A 110 10.43 -4.02 -13.73
N ILE A 111 9.65 -3.69 -14.76
CA ILE A 111 9.87 -2.45 -15.53
C ILE A 111 9.62 -1.20 -14.68
N LEU A 112 8.67 -1.28 -13.74
CA LEU A 112 8.29 -0.15 -12.90
C LEU A 112 9.45 0.29 -11.99
N GLU A 113 10.22 -0.66 -11.45
CA GLU A 113 11.44 -0.37 -10.69
C GLU A 113 12.44 0.45 -11.52
N LYS A 114 12.63 0.09 -12.79
CA LYS A 114 13.52 0.81 -13.71
C LYS A 114 12.98 2.16 -14.13
N VAL A 115 11.67 2.31 -14.26
CA VAL A 115 11.03 3.59 -14.54
C VAL A 115 11.19 4.53 -13.34
N VAL A 116 10.94 4.04 -12.13
CA VAL A 116 11.14 4.80 -10.88
C VAL A 116 12.59 5.25 -10.75
N GLU A 117 13.55 4.34 -10.94
CA GLU A 117 14.98 4.63 -10.91
C GLU A 117 15.38 5.67 -11.98
N TYR A 118 14.91 5.51 -13.22
CA TYR A 118 15.30 6.35 -14.35
C TYR A 118 14.75 7.77 -14.25
N PHE A 119 13.49 7.93 -13.83
CA PHE A 119 12.84 9.24 -13.69
C PHE A 119 13.08 9.88 -12.32
N GLY A 120 13.73 9.18 -11.39
CA GLY A 120 13.98 9.66 -10.03
C GLY A 120 12.69 9.92 -9.27
N ILE A 121 11.68 9.06 -9.46
CA ILE A 121 10.40 9.19 -8.79
C ILE A 121 10.59 8.76 -7.33
N ASP A 122 10.16 9.59 -6.39
CA ASP A 122 10.08 9.20 -4.99
C ASP A 122 8.82 8.34 -4.78
N GLU A 123 9.03 7.06 -4.47
CA GLU A 123 7.97 6.06 -4.30
C GLU A 123 7.02 6.39 -3.15
N LEU A 124 7.50 7.13 -2.15
CA LEU A 124 6.73 7.50 -0.97
C LEU A 124 6.13 8.91 -1.10
N GLN A 125 6.36 9.60 -2.22
CA GLN A 125 5.91 10.98 -2.41
C GLN A 125 4.39 11.11 -2.28
N SER A 126 3.96 12.21 -1.68
CA SER A 126 2.56 12.58 -1.55
C SER A 126 2.22 13.84 -2.33
N ASN A 127 0.94 14.01 -2.69
CA ASN A 127 0.40 15.27 -3.20
C ASN A 127 0.15 16.30 -2.09
N PHE A 128 0.28 15.91 -0.83
CA PHE A 128 0.17 16.82 0.31
C PHE A 128 1.47 17.60 0.52
N ALA A 129 1.34 18.81 1.06
CA ALA A 129 2.52 19.56 1.50
C ALA A 129 3.20 18.84 2.68
N PRO A 130 4.54 18.89 2.82
CA PRO A 130 5.27 18.14 3.85
C PRO A 130 4.83 18.42 5.29
N HIS A 131 4.34 19.64 5.57
CA HIS A 131 3.82 19.97 6.90
C HIS A 131 2.50 19.28 7.25
N VAL A 132 1.76 18.79 6.24
CA VAL A 132 0.52 18.02 6.42
C VAL A 132 0.85 16.54 6.53
N PHE A 133 1.72 16.06 5.64
CA PHE A 133 2.13 14.68 5.58
C PHE A 133 3.53 14.60 5.00
N ASP A 134 4.48 14.20 5.83
CA ASP A 134 5.85 13.91 5.40
C ASP A 134 6.09 12.39 5.46
N PRO A 135 6.11 11.70 4.32
CA PRO A 135 6.37 10.26 4.27
C PRO A 135 7.78 9.89 4.79
N HIS A 136 8.73 10.83 4.77
CA HIS A 136 10.10 10.63 5.24
C HIS A 136 10.34 11.25 6.62
N GLY A 137 9.30 11.79 7.26
CA GLY A 137 9.41 12.56 8.50
C GLY A 137 9.58 11.73 9.77
N MET A 138 9.54 10.39 9.66
CA MET A 138 9.67 9.51 10.82
C MET A 138 11.11 9.54 11.37
N PRO A 139 11.32 9.85 12.65
CA PRO A 139 12.66 9.93 13.21
C PRO A 139 13.26 8.54 13.45
N LEU A 140 14.60 8.45 13.40
CA LEU A 140 15.33 7.17 13.42
C LEU A 140 14.99 6.25 14.61
N HIS A 141 14.64 6.82 15.77
CA HIS A 141 14.39 6.07 16.99
C HIS A 141 12.99 5.43 17.04
N GLU A 142 12.09 5.82 16.13
CA GLU A 142 10.74 5.27 16.02
C GLU A 142 10.67 4.08 15.06
N TYR A 143 11.71 3.83 14.26
CA TYR A 143 11.75 2.63 13.43
C TYR A 143 11.81 1.37 14.29
N SER A 144 11.16 0.31 13.79
CA SER A 144 11.10 -1.02 14.40
C SER A 144 12.46 -1.51 14.87
N ASP A 145 13.48 -1.33 14.04
CA ASP A 145 14.82 -1.86 14.26
C ASP A 145 15.50 -1.16 15.43
N ALA A 146 15.32 0.17 15.53
CA ALA A 146 15.86 0.96 16.62
C ALA A 146 15.16 0.63 17.95
N ILE A 147 13.84 0.45 17.93
CA ILE A 147 13.05 0.03 19.09
C ILE A 147 13.48 -1.37 19.55
N ALA A 148 13.60 -2.33 18.64
CA ALA A 148 14.02 -3.69 18.95
C ALA A 148 15.45 -3.73 19.55
N LEU A 149 16.36 -2.91 19.02
CA LEU A 149 17.71 -2.79 19.55
C LEU A 149 17.70 -2.21 20.98
N ALA A 150 16.89 -1.17 21.21
CA ALA A 150 16.75 -0.56 22.53
C ALA A 150 16.16 -1.53 23.56
N GLN A 151 15.13 -2.29 23.18
CA GLN A 151 14.51 -3.31 24.01
C GLN A 151 15.50 -4.42 24.38
N LYS A 152 16.21 -4.95 23.38
CA LYS A 152 17.27 -5.95 23.61
C LYS A 152 18.32 -5.46 24.59
N LYS A 153 18.79 -4.23 24.43
CA LYS A 153 19.76 -3.62 25.34
C LYS A 153 19.23 -3.54 26.77
N GLN A 154 17.98 -3.14 26.95
CA GLN A 154 17.35 -3.07 28.28
C GLN A 154 17.24 -4.45 28.93
N ASP A 155 16.90 -5.47 28.15
CA ASP A 155 16.78 -6.84 28.65
C ASP A 155 18.15 -7.45 29.01
N ASP A 156 19.17 -7.20 28.18
CA ASP A 156 20.54 -7.61 28.46
C ASP A 156 21.06 -6.96 29.76
N GLU A 157 20.82 -5.66 29.95
CA GLU A 157 21.18 -4.97 31.20
C GLU A 157 20.45 -5.55 32.43
N ARG A 158 19.16 -5.89 32.28
CA ARG A 158 18.37 -6.50 33.35
C ARG A 158 18.92 -7.87 33.73
N LEU A 159 19.25 -8.70 32.74
CA LEU A 159 19.82 -10.03 32.93
C LEU A 159 21.20 -9.95 33.61
N GLN A 160 22.05 -9.01 33.18
CA GLN A 160 23.34 -8.78 33.80
C GLN A 160 23.21 -8.36 35.26
N ARG A 161 22.30 -7.43 35.60
CA ARG A 161 22.06 -7.05 37.00
C ARG A 161 21.58 -8.22 37.85
N GLN A 162 20.67 -9.05 37.32
CA GLN A 162 20.21 -10.24 38.03
C GLN A 162 21.35 -11.23 38.28
N GLN A 163 22.17 -11.48 37.26
CA GLN A 163 23.32 -12.36 37.38
C GLN A 163 24.33 -11.84 38.43
N GLN A 164 24.63 -10.53 38.41
CA GLN A 164 25.52 -9.90 39.39
C GLN A 164 24.96 -10.02 40.81
N GLN A 165 23.66 -9.83 41.01
CA GLN A 165 23.00 -10.01 42.31
C GLN A 165 23.11 -11.45 42.81
N LEU A 166 22.87 -12.44 41.93
CA LEU A 166 23.02 -13.86 42.27
C LEU A 166 24.46 -14.22 42.63
N MET A 167 25.45 -13.73 41.88
CA MET A 167 26.86 -13.94 42.19
C MET A 167 27.26 -13.29 43.52
N ALA A 168 26.80 -12.07 43.80
CA ALA A 168 27.06 -11.38 45.05
C ALA A 168 26.46 -12.14 46.24
N GLN A 169 25.23 -12.67 46.11
CA GLN A 169 24.61 -13.51 47.14
C GLN A 169 25.40 -14.80 47.37
N ALA A 170 25.83 -15.49 46.30
CA ALA A 170 26.63 -16.72 46.42
C ALA A 170 27.97 -16.48 47.12
N GLN A 171 28.63 -15.35 46.87
CA GLN A 171 29.87 -14.98 47.56
C GLN A 171 29.66 -14.67 49.05
N GLN A 172 28.54 -14.06 49.41
CA GLN A 172 28.19 -13.85 50.82
C GLN A 172 27.98 -15.18 51.54
N LEU A 173 27.34 -16.14 50.87
CA LEU A 173 27.12 -17.48 51.43
C LEU A 173 28.43 -18.25 51.64
N SER A 174 29.40 -18.13 50.71
CA SER A 174 30.69 -18.82 50.85
C SER A 174 31.59 -18.21 51.93
N ARG A 175 31.53 -16.89 52.17
CA ARG A 175 32.32 -16.23 53.22
C ARG A 175 31.91 -16.63 54.64
N HIS A 176 30.68 -17.08 54.85
CA HIS A 176 30.19 -17.45 56.18
C HIS A 176 30.33 -18.95 56.50
N LEU A 177 30.89 -19.77 55.60
CA LEU A 177 31.11 -21.19 55.88
C LEU A 177 32.32 -21.35 56.82
N PRO A 178 32.17 -22.02 57.97
CA PRO A 178 33.26 -22.18 58.92
C PRO A 178 34.37 -23.05 58.33
N PHE A 179 35.62 -22.57 58.45
CA PHE A 179 36.82 -23.33 58.09
C PHE A 179 36.95 -24.55 59.00
N VAL A 180 36.79 -25.75 58.45
CA VAL A 180 37.02 -27.01 59.18
C VAL A 180 38.46 -27.46 58.92
N PRO A 181 39.37 -27.41 59.91
CA PRO A 181 40.74 -27.87 59.70
C PRO A 181 40.77 -29.40 59.55
N ALA A 182 41.41 -29.86 58.48
CA ALA A 182 41.66 -31.29 58.26
C ALA A 182 42.59 -31.82 59.35
N LYS A 183 42.14 -32.82 60.11
CA LYS A 183 42.96 -33.51 61.11
C LYS A 183 44.06 -34.30 60.40
N THR A 184 45.31 -33.83 60.51
CA THR A 184 46.51 -34.58 60.13
C THR A 184 46.72 -35.72 61.11
N LYS A 185 46.87 -36.93 60.57
CA LYS A 185 47.21 -38.18 61.27
C LYS A 185 48.69 -38.26 61.58
#